data_AF-A0A6L8PEG0-F1
#
_entry.id   AF-A0A6L8PEG0-F1
#
_cell.length_a   1.000
_cell.length_b   1.000
_cell.length_c   1.000
_cell.angle_alpha   90.00
_cell.angle_beta   90.00
_cell.angle_gamma   90.00
#
_symmetry.space_group_name_H-M   'P 1'
#
loop_
_entity.id
_entity.type
_entity.pdbx_description
1 polymer ?
#
loop_
_entity_poly.entity_id
_entity_poly.type
_entity_poly.pdbx_seq_one_letter_code
_entity_poly.pdbx_strand_id
1 'polypeptide(L)'
;MQTIEIHTQGGLKHKVQTEVYNAEALNTKLNDNDLITVLIGDFIIQRIDVKRIIPLNMIDAEGAKRVEVHTNAGKVIEITTNDYDPIYLNEQLNNNNTITVVIGDYIFSRIDVKQVVPVKEEPKEPEQPPVTEPEKPTEPVTPPGEGTEDDSITTTEQL
;
A
#
# COMPACT_ATOMS: atom_id res chain seq x y z
N MET A 1 -18.42 6.92 -2.51
CA MET A 1 -19.01 5.71 -1.91
C MET A 1 -17.92 4.70 -1.67
N GLN A 2 -17.81 4.20 -0.45
CA GLN A 2 -16.84 3.18 -0.05
C GLN A 2 -17.57 1.90 0.31
N THR A 3 -17.05 0.77 -0.15
CA THR A 3 -17.60 -0.54 0.16
C THR A 3 -16.80 -1.16 1.29
N ILE A 4 -17.48 -1.63 2.32
CA ILE A 4 -16.90 -2.35 3.45
C ILE A 4 -17.54 -3.75 3.56
N GLU A 5 -16.78 -4.73 4.00
CA GLU A 5 -17.24 -6.08 4.32
C GLU A 5 -17.20 -6.30 5.83
N ILE A 6 -18.37 -6.54 6.41
CA ILE A 6 -18.56 -6.80 7.83
C ILE A 6 -18.65 -8.31 8.03
N HIS A 7 -17.78 -8.84 8.87
CA HIS A 7 -17.78 -10.24 9.31
C HIS A 7 -18.38 -10.33 10.71
N THR A 8 -19.25 -11.30 10.93
CA THR A 8 -19.86 -11.54 12.25
C THR A 8 -19.14 -12.63 13.03
N GLN A 9 -19.38 -12.72 14.34
CA GLN A 9 -18.85 -13.81 15.17
C GLN A 9 -19.43 -15.15 14.74
N GLY A 10 -20.70 -15.17 14.31
CA GLY A 10 -21.37 -16.33 13.72
C GLY A 10 -20.89 -16.73 12.31
N GLY A 11 -19.92 -16.02 11.73
CA GLY A 11 -19.33 -16.35 10.43
C GLY A 11 -20.07 -15.79 9.21
N LEU A 12 -21.11 -14.99 9.40
CA LEU A 12 -21.78 -14.29 8.31
C LEU A 12 -20.88 -13.18 7.77
N LYS A 13 -21.08 -12.85 6.49
CA LYS A 13 -20.40 -11.75 5.81
C LYS A 13 -21.44 -10.87 5.14
N HIS A 14 -21.34 -9.57 5.33
CA HIS A 14 -22.22 -8.58 4.71
C HIS A 14 -21.41 -7.47 4.08
N LYS A 15 -21.75 -7.10 2.85
CA LYS A 15 -21.16 -5.95 2.18
C LYS A 15 -22.09 -4.77 2.30
N VAL A 16 -21.55 -3.64 2.71
CA VAL A 16 -22.28 -2.38 2.90
C VAL A 16 -21.61 -1.29 2.08
N GLN A 17 -22.41 -0.44 1.46
CA GLN A 17 -21.94 0.80 0.84
C GLN A 17 -22.24 1.96 1.78
N THR A 18 -21.23 2.80 2.01
CA THR A 18 -21.38 4.03 2.79
C THR A 18 -20.83 5.22 2.01
N GLU A 19 -21.42 6.39 2.19
CA GLU A 19 -20.91 7.63 1.59
C GLU A 19 -19.57 8.01 2.19
N VAL A 20 -19.49 7.96 3.53
CA VAL A 20 -18.30 8.27 4.33
C VAL A 20 -18.05 7.09 5.27
N TYR A 21 -16.87 6.49 5.16
CA TYR A 21 -16.38 5.51 6.13
C TYR A 21 -15.27 6.16 6.95
N ASN A 22 -15.35 5.98 8.26
CA ASN A 22 -14.31 6.39 9.20
C ASN A 22 -14.24 5.29 10.27
N ALA A 23 -13.12 4.56 10.29
CA ALA A 23 -12.95 3.42 11.17
C ALA A 23 -13.00 3.83 12.65
N GLU A 24 -12.38 4.94 13.04
CA GLU A 24 -12.36 5.45 14.41
C GLU A 24 -13.75 5.84 14.92
N ALA A 25 -14.52 6.57 14.11
CA ALA A 25 -15.87 6.99 14.46
C ALA A 25 -16.81 5.77 14.60
N LEU A 26 -16.66 4.77 13.73
CA LEU A 26 -17.43 3.54 13.84
C LEU A 26 -16.99 2.69 15.04
N ASN A 27 -15.69 2.56 15.28
CA ASN A 27 -15.14 1.85 16.43
C ASN A 27 -15.57 2.47 17.76
N THR A 28 -15.68 3.81 17.82
CA THR A 28 -16.24 4.51 18.98
C THR A 28 -17.66 4.04 19.27
N LYS A 29 -18.53 3.95 18.25
CA LYS A 29 -19.90 3.44 18.40
C LYS A 29 -19.94 1.96 18.79
N LEU A 30 -19.04 1.14 18.25
CA LEU A 30 -18.97 -0.29 18.57
C LEU A 30 -18.51 -0.54 20.02
N ASN A 31 -17.69 0.36 20.57
CA ASN A 31 -17.22 0.30 21.95
C ASN A 31 -18.11 1.05 22.95
N ASP A 32 -19.16 1.73 22.48
CA ASP A 32 -20.15 2.37 23.34
C ASP A 32 -20.96 1.30 24.08
N ASN A 33 -20.89 1.31 25.42
CA ASN A 33 -21.57 0.34 26.26
C ASN A 33 -23.06 0.63 26.45
N ASP A 34 -23.51 1.84 26.11
CA ASP A 34 -24.92 2.21 26.13
C ASP A 34 -25.66 1.72 24.89
N LEU A 35 -24.94 1.32 23.84
CA LEU A 35 -25.49 0.75 22.62
C LEU A 35 -25.60 -0.78 22.68
N ILE A 36 -26.69 -1.32 22.14
CA ILE A 36 -26.83 -2.77 21.88
C ILE A 36 -26.51 -3.07 20.41
N THR A 37 -26.95 -2.19 19.51
CA THR A 37 -26.80 -2.33 18.06
C THR A 37 -26.22 -1.06 17.45
N VAL A 38 -25.58 -1.21 16.29
CA VAL A 38 -25.03 -0.12 15.49
C VAL A 38 -25.58 -0.22 14.06
N LEU A 39 -26.01 0.91 13.52
CA LEU A 39 -26.36 1.05 12.10
C LEU A 39 -25.10 1.40 11.31
N ILE A 40 -24.82 0.61 10.27
CA ILE A 40 -23.68 0.79 9.36
C ILE A 40 -24.26 0.77 7.94
N GLY A 41 -24.31 1.94 7.28
CA GLY A 41 -25.05 2.09 6.02
C GLY A 41 -26.52 1.74 6.20
N ASP A 42 -26.96 0.65 5.57
CA ASP A 42 -28.30 0.06 5.66
C ASP A 42 -28.37 -1.20 6.55
N PHE A 43 -27.26 -1.58 7.17
CA PHE A 43 -27.13 -2.81 7.96
C PHE A 43 -27.13 -2.53 9.47
N ILE A 44 -28.05 -3.16 10.20
CA ILE A 44 -28.13 -3.10 11.66
C ILE A 44 -27.55 -4.38 12.25
N ILE A 45 -26.59 -4.25 13.15
CA ILE A 45 -25.90 -5.38 13.79
C ILE A 45 -25.71 -5.14 15.29
N GLN A 46 -25.73 -6.20 16.10
CA GLN A 46 -25.32 -6.12 17.51
C GLN A 46 -23.84 -5.79 17.60
N ARG A 47 -23.46 -4.80 18.42
CA ARG A 47 -22.04 -4.37 18.51
C ARG A 47 -21.10 -5.52 18.88
N ILE A 48 -21.55 -6.43 19.74
CA ILE A 48 -20.78 -7.60 20.21
C ILE A 48 -20.61 -8.68 19.13
N ASP A 49 -21.46 -8.69 18.09
CA ASP A 49 -21.41 -9.68 17.02
C ASP A 49 -20.48 -9.24 15.88
N VAL A 50 -19.96 -8.01 15.92
CA VAL A 50 -18.94 -7.58 14.96
C VAL A 50 -17.64 -8.32 15.25
N LYS A 51 -17.19 -9.10 14.27
CA LYS A 51 -15.90 -9.79 14.32
C LYS A 51 -14.81 -8.97 13.63
N ARG A 52 -15.08 -8.50 12.41
CA ARG A 52 -14.16 -7.65 11.63
C ARG A 52 -14.92 -6.75 10.67
N ILE A 53 -14.36 -5.59 10.36
CA ILE A 53 -14.83 -4.72 9.28
C ILE A 53 -13.64 -4.44 8.36
N ILE A 54 -13.81 -4.79 7.08
CA ILE A 54 -12.78 -4.80 6.06
C ILE A 54 -13.18 -3.80 4.97
N PRO A 55 -12.51 -2.66 4.84
CA PRO A 55 -12.69 -1.79 3.67
C PRO A 55 -12.19 -2.49 2.40
N LEU A 56 -13.02 -2.55 1.35
CA LEU A 56 -12.72 -3.30 0.12
C LEU A 56 -12.06 -2.44 -0.97
N ASN A 57 -12.23 -1.13 -0.92
CA ASN A 57 -11.75 -0.19 -1.94
C ASN A 57 -10.82 0.84 -1.32
N MET A 58 -9.76 0.39 -0.66
CA MET A 58 -8.74 1.28 -0.10
C MET A 58 -7.78 1.75 -1.18
N ILE A 59 -7.29 2.96 -1.00
CA ILE A 59 -6.14 3.47 -1.73
C ILE A 59 -4.98 3.41 -0.76
N ASP A 60 -3.97 2.59 -1.06
CA ASP A 60 -2.75 2.55 -0.25
C ASP A 60 -2.11 3.94 -0.27
N ALA A 61 -1.83 4.48 0.92
CA ALA A 61 -1.09 5.72 1.02
C ALA A 61 0.39 5.45 0.65
N GLU A 62 0.94 6.27 -0.22
CA GLU A 62 2.32 6.14 -0.66
C GLU A 62 3.28 6.29 0.54
N GLY A 63 4.19 5.34 0.72
CA GLY A 63 5.11 5.30 1.87
C GLY A 63 4.52 4.79 3.19
N ALA A 64 3.29 4.26 3.18
CA ALA A 64 2.69 3.68 4.37
C ALA A 64 3.30 2.33 4.75
N LYS A 65 3.45 2.12 6.06
CA LYS A 65 4.01 0.89 6.61
C LYS A 65 3.01 -0.26 6.48
N ARG A 66 3.53 -1.47 6.32
CA ARG A 66 2.73 -2.70 6.28
C ARG A 66 2.72 -3.38 7.63
N VAL A 67 1.55 -3.87 8.04
CA VAL A 67 1.33 -4.58 9.29
C VAL A 67 0.49 -5.83 9.00
N GLU A 68 0.91 -6.97 9.52
CA GLU A 68 0.17 -8.22 9.47
C GLU A 68 -0.63 -8.43 10.76
N VAL A 69 -1.93 -8.60 10.63
CA VAL A 69 -2.83 -9.00 11.72
C VAL A 69 -3.14 -10.48 11.57
N HIS A 70 -2.65 -11.27 12.53
CA HIS A 70 -2.98 -12.69 12.63
C HIS A 70 -4.19 -12.84 13.54
N THR A 71 -5.17 -13.59 13.06
CA THR A 71 -6.40 -13.85 13.83
C THR A 71 -6.35 -15.21 14.53
N ASN A 72 -7.18 -15.37 15.57
CA ASN A 72 -7.32 -16.64 16.27
C ASN A 72 -7.85 -17.77 15.36
N ALA A 73 -8.56 -17.42 14.28
CA ALA A 73 -8.98 -18.35 13.24
C ALA A 73 -7.85 -18.75 12.24
N GLY A 74 -6.62 -18.26 12.43
CA GLY A 74 -5.47 -18.56 11.56
C GLY A 74 -5.42 -17.75 10.27
N LYS A 75 -6.34 -16.80 10.05
CA LYS A 75 -6.26 -15.87 8.91
C LYS A 75 -5.23 -14.79 9.18
N VAL A 76 -4.36 -14.51 8.20
CA VAL A 76 -3.47 -13.35 8.16
C VAL A 76 -4.10 -12.29 7.28
N ILE A 77 -4.11 -11.04 7.76
CA ILE A 77 -4.63 -9.88 7.03
C ILE A 77 -3.53 -8.83 7.03
N GLU A 78 -3.15 -8.39 5.85
CA GLU A 78 -2.15 -7.36 5.68
C GLU A 78 -2.83 -5.99 5.57
N ILE A 79 -2.27 -5.00 6.25
CA ILE A 79 -2.81 -3.65 6.38
C ILE A 79 -1.70 -2.66 6.11
N THR A 80 -1.99 -1.72 5.21
CA THR A 80 -1.15 -0.55 4.95
C THR A 80 -1.64 0.60 5.84
N THR A 81 -0.79 1.09 6.75
CA THR A 81 -1.13 2.20 7.64
C THR A 81 0.10 2.92 8.17
N ASN A 82 -0.01 4.24 8.37
CA ASN A 82 1.00 5.05 9.05
C ASN A 82 0.73 5.22 10.56
N ASP A 83 -0.46 4.84 11.02
CA ASP A 83 -0.96 5.15 12.36
C ASP A 83 -0.76 3.97 13.33
N TYR A 84 0.09 3.00 12.95
CA TYR A 84 0.38 1.86 13.81
C TYR A 84 1.24 2.26 15.02
N ASP A 85 0.60 2.37 16.17
CA ASP A 85 1.23 2.48 17.49
C ASP A 85 1.04 1.16 18.28
N PRO A 86 2.11 0.35 18.47
CA PRO A 86 2.02 -0.92 19.18
C PRO A 86 1.72 -0.76 20.68
N ILE A 87 2.10 0.35 21.30
CA ILE A 87 1.86 0.59 22.73
C ILE A 87 0.37 0.87 22.92
N TYR A 88 -0.16 1.83 22.16
CA TYR A 88 -1.57 2.18 22.19
C TYR A 88 -2.46 0.97 21.84
N LEU A 89 -2.14 0.25 20.76
CA LEU A 89 -2.91 -0.92 20.36
C LEU A 89 -2.89 -2.01 21.44
N ASN A 90 -1.75 -2.26 22.07
CA ASN A 90 -1.66 -3.23 23.16
C ASN A 90 -2.53 -2.84 24.37
N GLU A 91 -2.59 -1.54 24.72
CA GLU A 91 -3.50 -1.07 25.76
C GLU A 91 -4.97 -1.33 25.40
N GLN A 92 -5.38 -1.00 24.17
CA GLN A 92 -6.75 -1.26 23.70
C GLN A 92 -7.08 -2.76 23.68
N LEU A 93 -6.12 -3.60 23.28
CA LEU A 93 -6.29 -5.06 23.25
C LEU A 93 -6.40 -5.69 24.65
N ASN A 94 -5.84 -5.05 25.68
CA ASN A 94 -5.95 -5.50 27.07
C ASN A 94 -7.10 -4.85 27.84
N ASN A 95 -7.78 -3.85 27.27
CA ASN A 95 -8.89 -3.17 27.91
C ASN A 95 -10.19 -3.99 27.86
N ASN A 96 -10.69 -4.42 29.02
CA ASN A 96 -11.91 -5.23 29.11
C ASN A 96 -13.20 -4.51 28.74
N ASN A 97 -13.18 -3.18 28.68
CA ASN A 97 -14.31 -2.37 28.22
C ASN A 97 -14.33 -2.20 26.70
N THR A 98 -13.28 -2.63 26.01
CA THR A 98 -13.14 -2.56 24.55
C THR A 98 -13.62 -3.88 23.91
N ILE A 99 -14.52 -3.80 22.95
CA ILE A 99 -14.95 -4.92 22.10
C ILE A 99 -14.11 -4.98 20.83
N THR A 100 -13.86 -3.83 20.20
CA THR A 100 -13.17 -3.73 18.93
C THR A 100 -12.01 -2.73 18.97
N VAL A 101 -11.01 -2.94 18.12
CA VAL A 101 -9.86 -2.06 17.93
C VAL A 101 -9.71 -1.68 16.46
N VAL A 102 -9.12 -0.52 16.21
CA VAL A 102 -8.79 -0.04 14.86
C VAL A 102 -7.33 -0.33 14.56
N ILE A 103 -7.05 -0.78 13.33
CA ILE A 103 -5.69 -0.89 12.79
C ILE A 103 -5.75 -0.36 11.35
N GLY A 104 -5.19 0.84 11.13
CA GLY A 104 -5.45 1.61 9.92
C GLY A 104 -6.94 1.92 9.79
N ASP A 105 -7.55 1.47 8.72
CA ASP A 105 -8.99 1.65 8.47
C ASP A 105 -9.78 0.33 8.67
N TYR A 106 -9.13 -0.69 9.21
CA TYR A 106 -9.76 -1.97 9.55
C TYR A 106 -10.22 -1.96 11.01
N ILE A 107 -11.35 -2.61 11.29
CA ILE A 107 -11.83 -2.82 12.65
C ILE A 107 -11.77 -4.31 12.96
N PHE A 108 -11.22 -4.66 14.13
CA PHE A 108 -11.11 -6.04 14.60
C PHE A 108 -11.77 -6.18 15.96
N SER A 109 -12.52 -7.26 16.15
CA SER A 109 -12.84 -7.76 17.48
C SER A 109 -11.56 -8.01 18.26
N ARG A 110 -11.44 -7.41 19.44
CA ARG A 110 -10.29 -7.53 20.35
C ARG A 110 -9.91 -8.99 20.60
N ILE A 111 -10.91 -9.84 20.80
CA ILE A 111 -10.71 -11.27 21.07
C ILE A 111 -10.35 -12.10 19.83
N ASP A 112 -10.47 -11.55 18.61
CA ASP A 112 -10.07 -12.27 17.39
C ASP A 112 -8.62 -11.95 17.00
N VAL A 113 -8.06 -10.84 17.51
CA VAL A 113 -6.66 -10.49 17.29
C VAL A 113 -5.77 -11.43 18.11
N LYS A 114 -4.92 -12.19 17.42
CA LYS A 114 -3.96 -13.10 18.03
C LYS A 114 -2.57 -12.46 18.13
N GLN A 115 -2.16 -11.79 17.07
CA GLN A 115 -0.83 -11.19 16.95
C GLN A 115 -0.87 -10.09 15.90
N VAL A 116 -0.09 -9.03 16.10
CA VAL A 116 0.11 -7.95 15.14
C VAL A 116 1.60 -7.78 14.91
N VAL A 117 2.03 -7.84 13.65
CA VAL A 117 3.46 -7.86 13.26
C VAL A 117 3.73 -6.76 12.25
N PRO A 118 4.60 -5.78 12.55
CA PRO A 118 5.10 -4.86 11.54
C PRO A 118 5.91 -5.62 10.49
N VAL A 119 5.56 -5.46 9.22
CA VAL A 119 6.34 -6.00 8.11
C VAL A 119 7.54 -5.08 7.90
N LYS A 120 8.74 -5.63 8.01
CA LYS A 120 9.96 -4.89 7.68
C LYS A 120 10.06 -4.84 6.15
N GLU A 121 10.05 -3.65 5.58
CA GLU A 121 10.43 -3.50 4.18
C GLU A 121 11.94 -3.75 4.07
N GLU A 122 12.33 -4.69 3.22
CA GLU A 122 13.73 -4.80 2.81
C GLU A 122 14.09 -3.54 2.03
N PRO A 123 15.27 -2.92 2.28
CA PRO A 123 15.70 -1.77 1.49
C PRO A 123 15.70 -2.16 0.02
N LYS A 124 14.90 -1.48 -0.80
CA LYS A 124 15.04 -1.60 -2.25
C LYS A 124 16.46 -1.17 -2.58
N GLU A 125 17.26 -2.09 -3.14
CA GLU A 125 18.57 -1.73 -3.70
C GLU A 125 18.36 -0.52 -4.62
N PRO A 126 19.20 0.53 -4.51
CA PRO A 126 19.09 1.65 -5.43
C PRO A 126 19.21 1.11 -6.85
N GLU A 127 18.22 1.41 -7.70
CA GLU A 127 18.27 1.08 -9.12
C GLU A 127 19.64 1.53 -9.65
N GLN A 128 20.45 0.57 -10.10
CA GLN A 128 21.74 0.90 -10.69
C GLN A 128 21.46 1.87 -11.85
N PRO A 129 22.14 3.03 -11.92
CA PRO A 129 21.99 3.91 -13.07
C PRO A 129 22.28 3.08 -14.34
N PRO A 130 21.55 3.35 -15.44
CA PRO A 130 21.76 2.61 -16.68
C PRO A 130 23.23 2.65 -17.02
N VAL A 131 23.85 1.47 -17.17
CA VAL A 131 25.23 1.35 -17.63
C VAL A 131 25.26 1.92 -19.05
N THR A 132 25.68 3.18 -19.19
CA THR A 132 26.06 3.74 -20.48
C THR A 132 27.28 2.97 -20.95
N GLU A 133 27.08 2.09 -21.92
CA GLU A 133 28.13 1.42 -22.67
C GLU A 133 29.07 2.52 -23.23
N PRO A 134 30.39 2.48 -22.96
CA PRO A 134 31.30 3.50 -23.47
C PRO A 134 31.30 3.45 -25.00
N GLU A 135 30.98 4.58 -25.63
CA GLU A 135 31.09 4.73 -27.07
C GLU A 135 32.48 4.31 -27.54
N LYS A 136 32.51 3.30 -28.43
CA LYS A 136 33.72 2.81 -29.07
C LYS A 136 34.42 3.97 -29.78
N PRO A 137 35.72 4.23 -29.54
CA PRO A 137 36.44 5.28 -30.27
C PRO A 137 36.43 4.92 -31.76
N THR A 138 35.82 5.76 -32.59
CA THR A 138 36.03 5.72 -34.03
C THR A 138 37.37 6.40 -34.33
N GLU A 139 38.14 5.72 -35.16
CA GLU A 139 39.55 5.93 -35.53
C GLU A 139 39.89 7.29 -36.20
N PRO A 140 41.17 7.59 -36.46
CA PRO A 140 41.78 8.90 -36.23
C PRO A 140 41.69 9.90 -37.39
N VAL A 141 41.94 11.15 -36.99
CA VAL A 141 42.07 12.39 -37.77
C VAL A 141 42.93 12.23 -39.02
N THR A 142 42.39 12.64 -40.18
CA THR A 142 43.10 12.83 -41.46
C THR A 142 43.96 14.10 -41.39
N PRO A 143 45.21 14.11 -41.90
CA PRO A 143 46.07 15.29 -41.84
C PRO A 143 45.64 16.38 -42.85
N PRO A 144 46.06 17.65 -42.63
CA PRO A 144 45.61 18.80 -43.40
C PRO A 144 46.32 18.87 -44.76
N GLY A 145 45.59 19.33 -45.77
CA GLY A 145 46.13 19.55 -47.11
C GLY A 145 47.17 20.67 -47.15
N GLU A 146 48.25 20.42 -47.88
CA GLU A 146 49.06 21.44 -48.56
C GLU A 146 49.12 21.05 -50.03
N GLY A 147 48.68 21.95 -50.90
CA GLY A 147 48.72 21.77 -52.35
C GLY A 147 48.22 23.02 -53.04
N THR A 148 49.12 23.98 -53.23
CA THR A 148 48.93 25.12 -54.14
C THR A 148 50.06 25.12 -55.16
N GLU A 149 49.68 25.37 -56.42
CA GLU A 149 50.51 25.85 -57.55
C GLU A 149 51.45 24.79 -58.16
N ASP A 150 51.62 24.60 -59.46
CA ASP A 150 51.15 25.26 -60.68
C ASP A 150 51.43 24.28 -61.86
N ASP A 151 51.03 24.67 -63.07
CA ASP A 151 51.53 24.25 -64.38
C ASP A 151 50.75 23.19 -65.21
N SER A 152 49.82 23.72 -66.01
CA SER A 152 49.99 23.90 -67.46
C SER A 152 50.13 22.68 -68.41
N ILE A 153 49.23 22.71 -69.41
CA ILE A 153 49.29 22.34 -70.85
C ILE A 153 48.97 20.92 -71.41
N THR A 154 47.93 20.91 -72.28
CA THR A 154 47.77 20.29 -73.64
C THR A 154 47.25 18.85 -73.87
N THR A 155 46.10 18.80 -74.60
CA THR A 155 45.84 18.12 -75.90
C THR A 155 45.46 16.63 -76.00
N THR A 156 44.18 16.42 -76.39
CA THR A 156 43.59 15.61 -77.50
C THR A 156 43.86 14.10 -77.72
N GLU A 157 42.75 13.36 -77.91
CA GLU A 157 42.39 12.31 -78.92
C GLU A 157 41.56 11.22 -78.21
N GLN A 158 40.28 10.95 -78.49
CA GLN A 158 39.56 10.61 -79.73
C GLN A 158 40.21 9.50 -80.57
N LEU A 159 39.72 8.27 -80.35
CA LEU A 159 39.50 7.24 -81.36
C LEU A 159 38.10 6.66 -81.14
#